data_AF-A0A4Q5USP8-F1
#
_entry.id   AF-A0A4Q5USP8-F1
#
_cell.length_a   1.000
_cell.length_b   1.000
_cell.length_c   1.000
_cell.angle_alpha   90.00
_cell.angle_beta   90.00
_cell.angle_gamma   90.00
#
_symmetry.space_group_name_H-M   'P 1'
#
loop_
_entity.id
_entity.type
_entity.pdbx_description
1 polymer ?
#
loop_
_entity_poly.entity_id
_entity_poly.type
_entity_poly.pdbx_seq_one_letter_code
_entity_poly.pdbx_strand_id
1 'polypeptide(L)'
;MRKLLFWGLLFAGNLANGQTPLGKLTVEKIMRDPKWIGTSPAGLSWSADSKYLFFNWNPAGAPADSLYFISKENKTPVKADPGTIKQMVWATAVVYNSKRTAYA
;
A
#
# COMPACT_ATOMS: atom_id res chain seq x y z
N MET A 1 -29.06 -11.50 39.93
CA MET A 1 -28.50 -10.50 38.99
C MET A 1 -27.34 -11.05 38.13
N ARG A 2 -26.42 -11.89 38.66
CA ARG A 2 -25.29 -12.47 37.87
C ARG A 2 -25.69 -13.39 36.70
N LYS A 3 -26.84 -14.08 36.78
CA LYS A 3 -27.33 -14.98 35.72
C LYS A 3 -27.94 -14.25 34.51
N LEU A 4 -28.38 -13.00 34.69
CA LEU A 4 -28.96 -12.17 33.62
C LEU A 4 -27.87 -11.57 32.72
N LEU A 5 -26.70 -11.22 33.29
CA LEU A 5 -25.54 -10.78 32.50
C LEU A 5 -25.02 -11.87 31.55
N PHE A 6 -25.10 -13.14 31.95
CA PHE A 6 -24.62 -14.26 31.14
C PHE A 6 -25.49 -14.51 29.90
N TRP A 7 -26.80 -14.23 29.99
CA TRP A 7 -27.72 -14.31 28.85
C TRP A 7 -27.59 -13.10 27.91
N GLY A 8 -27.31 -11.91 28.44
CA GLY A 8 -27.04 -10.71 27.62
C GLY A 8 -25.79 -10.86 26.75
N LEU A 9 -24.75 -11.55 27.25
CA LEU A 9 -23.52 -11.78 26.49
C LEU A 9 -23.70 -12.76 25.31
N LEU A 10 -24.59 -13.75 25.46
CA LEU A 10 -24.90 -14.73 24.39
C LEU A 10 -25.76 -14.14 23.27
N PHE A 11 -26.58 -13.12 23.55
CA PHE A 11 -27.37 -12.43 22.53
C PHE A 11 -26.55 -11.49 21.65
N ALA A 12 -25.47 -10.90 22.18
CA ALA A 12 -24.61 -9.98 21.44
C ALA A 12 -23.77 -10.66 20.32
N GLY A 13 -23.57 -11.98 20.39
CA GLY A 13 -22.77 -12.73 19.41
C GLY A 13 -23.46 -12.96 18.05
N ASN A 14 -24.79 -12.83 17.97
CA ASN A 14 -25.55 -13.14 16.74
C ASN A 14 -25.63 -11.98 15.73
N LEU A 15 -25.08 -10.80 16.03
CA LEU A 15 -25.09 -9.65 15.12
C LEU A 15 -23.82 -9.53 14.26
N ALA A 16 -22.88 -10.45 14.38
CA ALA A 16 -21.64 -10.45 13.61
C ALA A 16 -21.84 -11.03 12.19
N ASN A 17 -22.55 -10.32 11.32
CA ASN A 17 -22.58 -10.61 9.88
C ASN A 17 -21.35 -9.99 9.20
N GLY A 18 -20.17 -10.55 9.47
CA GLY A 18 -18.89 -10.02 8.95
C GLY A 18 -18.54 -10.43 7.52
N GLN A 19 -19.30 -11.34 6.90
CA GLN A 19 -18.97 -11.88 5.58
C GLN A 19 -20.20 -11.84 4.67
N THR A 20 -20.19 -10.92 3.72
CA THR A 20 -21.08 -11.00 2.57
C THR A 20 -20.72 -12.26 1.79
N PRO A 21 -21.64 -13.23 1.60
CA PRO A 21 -21.34 -14.42 0.82
C PRO A 21 -20.92 -13.98 -0.58
N LEU A 22 -19.66 -14.27 -0.94
CA LEU A 22 -19.15 -14.00 -2.27
C LEU A 22 -19.99 -14.82 -3.26
N GLY A 23 -20.58 -14.16 -4.25
CA GLY A 23 -21.31 -14.86 -5.31
C GLY A 23 -20.41 -15.87 -6.04
N LYS A 24 -21.05 -16.86 -6.70
CA LYS A 24 -20.38 -17.93 -7.47
C LYS A 24 -19.26 -17.36 -8.36
N LEU A 25 -18.08 -18.00 -8.34
CA LEU A 25 -16.98 -17.65 -9.23
C LEU A 25 -17.39 -17.98 -10.68
N THR A 26 -17.39 -16.99 -11.56
CA THR A 26 -17.73 -17.15 -12.99
C THR A 26 -16.58 -16.71 -13.88
N VAL A 27 -16.58 -17.17 -15.13
CA VAL A 27 -15.57 -16.79 -16.12
C VAL A 27 -15.61 -15.28 -16.38
N GLU A 28 -16.80 -14.68 -16.47
CA GLU A 28 -16.97 -13.23 -16.66
C GLU A 28 -16.37 -12.43 -15.49
N LYS A 29 -16.41 -12.99 -14.28
CA LYS A 29 -15.82 -12.36 -13.10
C LYS A 29 -14.29 -12.46 -13.08
N ILE A 30 -13.73 -13.54 -13.64
CA ILE A 30 -12.28 -13.74 -13.80
C ILE A 30 -11.73 -12.86 -14.94
N MET A 31 -12.47 -12.79 -16.07
CA MET A 31 -12.06 -12.07 -17.28
C MET A 31 -12.37 -10.57 -17.23
N ARG A 32 -13.01 -10.08 -16.16
CA ARG A 32 -13.27 -8.65 -15.98
C ARG A 32 -11.96 -7.89 -15.88
N ASP A 33 -11.89 -6.74 -16.56
CA ASP A 33 -10.79 -5.79 -16.41
C ASP A 33 -10.55 -5.48 -14.92
N PRO A 34 -9.33 -5.68 -14.39
CA PRO A 34 -9.02 -5.55 -12.96
C PRO A 34 -9.16 -4.12 -12.42
N LYS A 35 -9.63 -3.14 -13.19
CA LYS A 35 -9.99 -1.79 -12.69
C LYS A 35 -10.75 -1.78 -11.36
N TRP A 36 -11.58 -2.78 -11.08
CA TRP A 36 -12.35 -2.90 -9.84
C TRP A 36 -11.52 -3.15 -8.57
N ILE A 37 -10.31 -3.71 -8.68
CA ILE A 37 -9.35 -3.84 -7.56
C ILE A 37 -8.41 -2.64 -7.44
N GLY A 38 -8.46 -1.70 -8.39
CA GLY A 38 -7.51 -0.60 -8.50
C GLY A 38 -6.19 -1.02 -9.14
N THR A 39 -5.25 -0.08 -9.21
CA THR A 39 -3.89 -0.32 -9.70
C THR A 39 -2.97 -0.58 -8.51
N SER A 40 -2.14 -1.63 -8.61
CA SER A 40 -1.14 -1.90 -7.58
C SER A 40 0.13 -1.08 -7.85
N PRO A 41 0.81 -0.56 -6.82
CA PRO A 41 2.13 0.04 -6.98
C PRO A 41 3.14 -0.94 -7.59
N ALA A 42 4.07 -0.41 -8.39
CA ALA A 42 5.14 -1.18 -9.01
C ALA A 42 6.50 -0.48 -8.86
N GLY A 43 7.60 -1.21 -9.10
CA GLY A 43 8.94 -0.62 -9.10
C GLY A 43 9.37 -0.02 -7.75
N LEU A 44 9.13 -0.75 -6.66
CA LEU A 44 9.46 -0.30 -5.32
C LEU A 44 10.97 -0.07 -5.18
N SER A 45 11.37 1.11 -4.70
CA SER A 45 12.76 1.42 -4.40
C SER A 45 12.90 2.37 -3.21
N TRP A 46 13.87 2.11 -2.36
CA TRP A 46 14.21 2.99 -1.24
C TRP A 46 15.10 4.15 -1.69
N SER A 47 14.95 5.29 -1.02
CA SER A 47 15.97 6.33 -1.00
C SER A 47 17.23 5.81 -0.29
N ALA A 48 18.41 6.31 -0.65
CA ALA A 48 19.68 5.88 -0.06
C ALA A 48 19.75 6.09 1.47
N ASP A 49 19.06 7.11 1.98
CA ASP A 49 18.94 7.39 3.42
C ASP A 49 17.85 6.57 4.13
N SER A 50 17.17 5.67 3.41
CA SER A 50 16.11 4.80 3.93
C SER A 50 14.94 5.56 4.59
N LYS A 51 14.70 6.82 4.22
CA LYS A 51 13.57 7.60 4.74
C LYS A 51 12.31 7.44 3.92
N TYR A 52 12.46 7.19 2.62
CA TYR A 52 11.37 7.19 1.68
C TYR A 52 11.35 5.92 0.84
N LEU A 53 10.15 5.39 0.60
CA LEU A 53 9.90 4.28 -0.32
C LEU A 53 9.14 4.82 -1.52
N PHE A 54 9.76 4.74 -2.69
CA PHE A 54 9.22 5.19 -3.97
C PHE A 54 8.62 4.03 -4.75
N PHE A 55 7.62 4.32 -5.56
CA PHE A 55 6.95 3.37 -6.43
C PHE A 55 6.17 4.09 -7.53
N ASN A 56 6.01 3.45 -8.67
CA ASN A 56 5.13 3.89 -9.74
C ASN A 56 3.69 3.50 -9.41
N TRP A 57 2.77 4.44 -9.55
CA TRP A 57 1.36 4.20 -9.23
C TRP A 57 0.43 5.10 -10.04
N ASN A 58 -0.78 4.60 -10.29
CA ASN A 58 -1.79 5.28 -11.08
C ASN A 58 -3.21 5.06 -10.50
N PRO A 59 -3.49 5.62 -9.31
CA PRO A 59 -4.76 5.40 -8.63
C PRO A 59 -5.96 6.03 -9.36
N ALA A 60 -5.70 7.02 -10.22
CA ALA A 60 -6.72 7.81 -10.91
C ALA A 60 -6.98 7.34 -12.36
N GLY A 61 -6.30 6.28 -12.85
CA GLY A 61 -6.45 5.81 -14.23
C GLY A 61 -5.97 6.82 -15.28
N ALA A 62 -4.92 7.60 -14.96
CA ALA A 62 -4.25 8.50 -15.89
C ALA A 62 -3.62 7.74 -17.07
N PRO A 63 -3.27 8.41 -18.18
CA PRO A 63 -2.66 7.74 -19.35
C PRO A 63 -1.34 7.03 -19.08
N ALA A 64 -0.63 7.42 -18.02
CA ALA A 64 0.64 6.82 -17.61
C ALA A 64 0.79 6.89 -16.08
N ASP A 65 1.62 6.00 -15.54
CA ASP A 65 1.97 5.99 -14.14
C ASP A 65 2.77 7.25 -13.75
N SER A 66 2.62 7.66 -12.50
CA SER A 66 3.46 8.68 -11.90
C SER A 66 4.25 8.08 -10.74
N LEU A 67 5.35 8.73 -10.38
CA LEU A 67 6.10 8.34 -9.21
C LEU A 67 5.39 8.87 -7.95
N TYR A 68 5.22 7.99 -6.97
CA TYR A 68 4.70 8.29 -5.64
C TYR A 68 5.71 7.83 -4.59
N PHE A 69 5.55 8.34 -3.37
CA PHE A 69 6.35 7.91 -2.23
C PHE A 69 5.56 7.92 -0.92
N ILE A 70 6.07 7.15 0.03
CA ILE A 70 5.72 7.22 1.46
C ILE A 70 6.99 7.41 2.29
N SER A 71 6.83 7.82 3.54
CA SER A 71 7.91 7.82 4.54
C SER A 71 7.59 6.88 5.70
N LYS A 72 8.55 6.72 6.62
CA LYS A 72 8.34 6.00 7.88
C LYS A 72 7.27 6.67 8.75
N GLU A 73 7.21 8.00 8.72
CA GLU A 73 6.24 8.80 9.47
C GLU A 73 4.89 8.90 8.75
N ASN A 74 4.89 9.08 7.42
CA ASN A 74 3.68 9.23 6.63
C ASN A 74 3.53 8.11 5.60
N LYS A 75 2.61 7.19 5.89
CA LYS A 75 2.27 6.04 5.04
C LYS A 75 1.22 6.36 3.97
N THR A 76 0.76 7.60 3.90
CA THR A 76 -0.14 8.05 2.84
C THR A 76 0.67 8.36 1.59
N PRO A 77 0.42 7.69 0.44
CA PRO A 77 1.15 7.96 -0.79
C PRO A 77 1.00 9.41 -1.24
N VAL A 78 2.13 10.07 -1.50
CA VAL A 78 2.19 11.43 -2.06
C VAL A 78 2.83 11.36 -3.43
N LYS A 79 2.25 12.05 -4.42
CA LYS A 79 2.81 12.15 -5.77
C LYS A 79 4.13 12.93 -5.71
N ALA A 80 5.20 12.38 -6.26
CA ALA A 80 6.50 13.05 -6.31
C ALA A 80 6.46 14.21 -7.31
N ASP A 81 6.95 15.38 -6.90
CA ASP A 81 7.20 16.48 -7.80
C ASP A 81 8.58 16.31 -8.49
N PRO A 82 8.79 16.90 -9.69
CA PRO A 82 10.05 16.78 -10.41
C PRO A 82 11.27 17.30 -9.64
N GLY A 83 11.10 18.25 -8.72
CA GLY A 83 12.18 18.79 -7.88
C GLY A 83 12.67 17.76 -6.88
N THR A 84 11.74 17.12 -6.16
CA THR A 84 12.03 16.00 -5.25
C THR A 84 12.77 14.87 -5.95
N ILE A 85 12.35 14.50 -7.17
CA ILE A 85 12.98 13.42 -7.93
C ILE A 85 14.44 13.76 -8.27
N LYS A 86 14.73 15.00 -8.66
CA LYS A 86 16.08 15.43 -9.05
C LYS A 86 17.08 15.46 -7.90
N GLN A 87 16.62 15.80 -6.70
CA GLN A 87 17.48 15.91 -5.52
C GLN A 87 17.71 14.56 -4.83
N MET A 88 17.00 13.53 -5.28
CA MET A 88 17.01 12.24 -4.62
C MET A 88 18.16 11.34 -5.07
N VAL A 89 18.75 10.65 -4.09
CA VAL A 89 19.68 9.55 -4.31
C VAL A 89 18.97 8.21 -4.10
N TRP A 90 18.98 7.36 -5.13
CA TRP A 90 18.42 6.01 -5.09
C TRP A 90 19.37 5.06 -4.37
N ALA A 91 18.84 4.18 -3.51
CA ALA A 91 19.67 3.18 -2.81
C ALA A 91 20.42 2.25 -3.79
N THR A 92 19.86 2.01 -4.98
CA THR A 92 20.47 1.20 -6.04
C THR A 92 21.62 1.89 -6.77
N ALA A 93 21.72 3.22 -6.67
CA ALA A 93 22.76 4.02 -7.33
C ALA A 93 24.00 4.24 -6.45
N VAL A 94 23.93 3.82 -5.19
CA VAL A 94 24.93 4.12 -4.17
C VAL A 94 25.94 2.98 -4.04
N VAL A 95 27.22 3.32 -4.04
CA VAL A 95 28.31 2.43 -3.63
C VAL A 95 28.84 2.87 -2.27
N TYR A 96 28.75 1.97 -1.29
CA TYR A 96 29.23 2.24 0.06
C TYR A 96 30.75 2.03 0.18
N ASN A 97 31.39 2.78 1.08
CA ASN A 97 32.74 2.47 1.53
C ASN A 97 32.79 1.12 2.27
N SER A 98 33.99 0.57 2.48
CA SER A 98 34.16 -0.74 3.13
C SER A 98 33.55 -0.83 4.54
N LYS A 99 33.46 0.31 5.25
CA LYS A 99 32.86 0.40 6.59
C LYS A 99 31.34 0.63 6.58
N ARG A 100 30.72 0.83 5.41
CA ARG A 100 29.31 1.20 5.20
C ARG A 100 28.85 2.42 6.02
N THR A 101 29.74 3.38 6.23
CA THR A 101 29.44 4.61 6.97
C THR A 101 29.15 5.80 6.06
N ALA A 102 29.51 5.71 4.79
CA ALA A 102 29.28 6.75 3.79
C ALA A 102 29.15 6.12 2.39
N TYR A 103 28.53 6.87 1.48
CA TYR A 103 28.47 6.56 0.05
C TYR A 103 29.02 7.73 -0.78
N ALA A 104 29.59 7.39 -1.94
CA ALA A 104 30.04 8.34 -2.95
C ALA A 104 28.99 8.50 -4.05
#